data_AF-A0A373D9Z2-F1
#
_entry.id   AF-A0A373D9Z2-F1
#
_cell.length_a   1.000
_cell.length_b   1.000
_cell.length_c   1.000
_cell.angle_alpha   90.00
_cell.angle_beta   90.00
_cell.angle_gamma   90.00
#
_symmetry.space_group_name_H-M   'P 1'
#
loop_
_entity.id
_entity.type
_entity.pdbx_description
1 polymer ?
#
loop_
_entity_poly.entity_id
_entity_poly.type
_entity_poly.pdbx_seq_one_letter_code
_entity_poly.pdbx_strand_id
1 'polypeptide(L)'
;MRVENLKKQESVVESVLFTMGQSVEIRQLAAALESDEETAIQAVERLKEKYDKRKAGMQIVRLDDSYQMCSRTDYYEHLIRVAATPKKQVLSDVVMETLAIIAYKQPVTKADIEKIRGVKSDHAVNRLVEYDLVYEAGRLDAPGRPALFATTEEFLRRFGVGSTEQLPEMNVEQREEIRSEVEEELNLKIDEEGHLIDEPEKDAGTAEEPVDSETGMEKTEENESGAIISDTEIEKEIESEDNSETDEEDSIS
;
A
#
# COMPACT_ATOMS: atom_id res chain seq x y z
N MET A 1 32.57 12.60 35.81
CA MET A 1 32.58 11.24 35.22
C MET A 1 31.27 10.80 34.57
N ARG A 2 30.19 10.46 35.29
CA ARG A 2 28.97 9.89 34.63
C ARG A 2 28.34 10.87 33.61
N VAL A 3 28.20 12.15 33.96
CA VAL A 3 27.62 13.18 33.07
C VAL A 3 28.49 13.48 31.84
N GLU A 4 29.82 13.45 31.98
CA GLU A 4 30.74 13.64 30.84
C GLU A 4 30.65 12.49 29.86
N ASN A 5 30.46 11.26 30.35
CA ASN A 5 30.29 10.09 29.50
C ASN A 5 28.98 10.20 28.68
N LEU A 6 27.86 10.59 29.32
CA LEU A 6 26.58 10.77 28.62
C LEU A 6 26.65 11.84 27.51
N LYS A 7 27.33 12.96 27.76
CA LYS A 7 27.53 14.00 26.73
C LYS A 7 28.41 13.50 25.59
N LYS A 8 29.47 12.74 25.90
CA LYS A 8 30.33 12.15 24.87
C LYS A 8 29.55 11.19 23.98
N GLN A 9 28.71 10.34 24.57
CA GLN A 9 27.83 9.43 23.81
C GLN A 9 26.92 10.20 22.85
N GLU A 10 26.25 11.23 23.33
CA GLU A 10 25.39 12.09 22.50
C GLU A 10 26.16 12.74 21.35
N SER A 11 27.37 13.28 21.61
CA SER A 11 28.19 13.90 20.57
C SER A 11 28.69 12.89 19.52
N VAL A 12 28.98 11.65 19.92
CA VAL A 12 29.33 10.58 18.97
C VAL A 12 28.13 10.25 18.09
N VAL A 13 26.96 10.02 18.68
CA VAL A 13 25.71 9.75 17.95
C VAL A 13 25.39 10.90 16.99
N GLU A 14 25.44 12.14 17.46
CA GLU A 14 25.21 13.35 16.66
C GLU A 14 26.15 13.40 15.44
N SER A 15 27.44 13.14 15.66
CA SER A 15 28.45 13.13 14.61
C SER A 15 28.21 12.02 13.59
N VAL A 16 27.85 10.82 14.04
CA VAL A 16 27.56 9.68 13.14
C VAL A 16 26.32 9.97 12.31
N LEU A 17 25.19 10.33 12.93
CA LEU A 17 23.94 10.59 12.21
C LEU A 17 24.08 11.76 11.23
N PHE A 18 24.78 12.83 11.61
CA PHE A 18 25.02 13.96 10.73
C PHE A 18 25.92 13.61 9.54
N THR A 19 26.99 12.84 9.77
CA THR A 19 27.96 12.49 8.73
C THR A 19 27.39 11.50 7.73
N MET A 20 26.61 10.51 8.20
CA MET A 20 26.02 9.49 7.33
C MET A 20 24.93 10.07 6.43
N GLY A 21 24.15 11.04 6.91
CA GLY A 21 23.05 11.67 6.15
C GLY A 21 21.87 10.73 5.82
N GLN A 22 22.02 9.43 6.06
CA GLN A 22 21.02 8.38 5.87
C GLN A 22 20.62 7.77 7.22
N SER A 23 19.66 6.85 7.21
CA SER A 23 19.34 6.03 8.36
C SER A 23 20.56 5.20 8.79
N VAL A 24 20.73 5.06 10.10
CA VAL A 24 21.81 4.28 10.72
C VAL A 24 21.19 3.30 11.69
N GLU A 25 21.46 2.01 11.50
CA GLU A 25 20.97 0.95 12.38
C GLU A 25 21.50 1.11 13.80
N ILE A 26 20.69 0.73 14.79
CA ILE A 26 21.07 0.82 16.20
C ILE A 26 22.34 0.03 16.53
N ARG A 27 22.57 -1.10 15.84
CA ARG A 27 23.78 -1.91 15.97
C ARG A 27 25.04 -1.15 15.59
N GLN A 28 24.97 -0.35 14.53
CA GLN A 28 26.10 0.46 14.07
C GLN A 28 26.39 1.61 15.05
N LEU A 29 25.33 2.22 15.61
CA LEU A 29 25.49 3.22 16.66
C LEU A 29 26.09 2.63 17.93
N ALA A 30 25.65 1.43 18.33
CA ALA A 30 26.21 0.70 19.48
C ALA A 30 27.69 0.38 19.27
N ALA A 31 28.07 -0.08 18.08
CA ALA A 31 29.47 -0.31 17.70
C ALA A 31 30.30 0.98 17.76
N ALA A 32 29.78 2.11 17.27
CA ALA A 32 30.46 3.40 17.31
C ALA A 32 30.63 3.95 18.75
N LEU A 33 29.74 3.56 19.66
CA LEU A 33 29.78 3.94 21.07
C LEU A 33 30.61 2.97 21.94
N GLU A 34 31.06 1.84 21.37
CA GLU A 34 31.67 0.74 22.11
C GLU A 34 30.78 0.26 23.28
N SER A 35 29.47 0.20 23.04
CA SER A 35 28.46 -0.14 24.05
C SER A 35 27.43 -1.14 23.52
N ASP A 36 26.50 -1.55 24.39
CA ASP A 36 25.32 -2.32 24.01
C ASP A 36 24.26 -1.43 23.30
N GLU A 37 23.30 -2.09 22.65
CA GLU A 37 22.21 -1.43 21.92
C GLU A 37 21.30 -0.60 22.84
N GLU A 38 21.03 -1.05 24.07
CA GLU A 38 20.17 -0.32 25.01
C GLU A 38 20.82 1.02 25.38
N THR A 39 22.12 1.02 25.67
CA THR A 39 22.90 2.24 25.91
C THR A 39 22.88 3.17 24.71
N ALA A 40 22.98 2.64 23.49
CA ALA A 40 22.90 3.43 22.26
C ALA A 40 21.51 4.07 22.07
N ILE A 41 20.43 3.31 22.29
CA ILE A 41 19.04 3.80 22.23
C ILE A 41 18.88 4.96 23.21
N GLN A 42 19.30 4.77 24.46
CA GLN A 42 19.22 5.81 25.48
C GLN A 42 20.04 7.06 25.10
N ALA A 43 21.19 6.91 24.43
CA ALA A 43 21.96 8.05 23.95
C ALA A 43 21.24 8.82 22.84
N VAL A 44 20.64 8.11 21.90
CA VAL A 44 19.87 8.73 20.80
C VAL A 44 18.62 9.43 21.33
N GLU A 45 17.85 8.80 22.21
CA GLU A 45 16.63 9.42 22.76
C GLU A 45 16.95 10.68 23.58
N ARG A 46 18.04 10.69 24.37
CA ARG A 46 18.50 11.91 25.05
C ARG A 46 18.89 13.02 24.08
N LEU A 47 19.56 12.67 22.98
CA LEU A 47 19.95 13.63 21.95
C LEU A 47 18.70 14.20 21.24
N LYS A 48 17.77 13.33 20.86
CA LYS A 48 16.48 13.69 20.26
C LYS A 48 15.71 14.66 21.14
N GLU A 49 15.55 14.36 22.43
CA GLU A 49 14.91 15.27 23.39
C GLU A 49 15.59 16.65 23.45
N LYS A 50 16.91 16.73 23.35
CA LYS A 50 17.64 18.01 23.34
C LYS A 50 17.33 18.83 22.09
N TYR A 51 17.27 18.17 20.93
CA TYR A 51 16.89 18.79 19.67
C TYR A 51 15.43 19.28 19.69
N ASP A 52 14.54 18.53 20.32
CA ASP A 52 13.12 18.91 20.50
C ASP A 52 12.97 20.08 21.48
N LYS A 53 13.58 20.00 22.67
CA LYS A 53 13.53 21.05 23.70
C LYS A 53 14.04 22.41 23.21
N ARG A 54 15.10 22.42 22.40
CA ARG A 54 15.66 23.66 21.83
C ARG A 54 14.95 24.15 20.57
N LYS A 55 13.93 23.43 20.09
CA LYS A 55 13.24 23.69 18.82
C LYS A 55 14.22 23.86 17.66
N ALA A 56 15.18 22.94 17.55
CA ALA A 56 16.18 22.96 16.50
C ALA A 56 15.54 22.82 15.12
N GLY A 57 16.20 23.37 14.08
CA GLY A 57 15.78 23.16 12.69
C GLY A 57 15.96 21.71 12.20
N MET A 58 16.76 20.92 12.91
CA MET A 58 16.90 19.48 12.70
C MET A 58 16.18 18.69 13.78
N GLN A 59 15.89 17.44 13.48
CA GLN A 59 15.29 16.46 14.38
C GLN A 59 15.90 15.09 14.12
N ILE A 60 15.67 14.17 15.05
CA ILE A 60 16.05 12.77 14.91
C ILE A 60 14.76 11.95 14.85
N VAL A 61 14.60 11.19 13.78
CA VAL A 61 13.47 10.27 13.59
C VAL A 61 13.95 8.84 13.79
N ARG A 62 13.07 7.99 14.32
CA ARG A 62 13.28 6.55 14.40
C ARG A 62 12.53 5.90 13.24
N LEU A 63 13.17 4.97 12.55
CA LEU A 63 12.64 4.21 11.41
C LEU A 63 12.94 2.74 11.70
N ASP A 64 11.97 2.00 12.21
CA ASP A 64 12.12 0.66 12.78
C ASP A 64 13.30 0.57 13.78
N ASP A 65 14.37 -0.14 13.41
CA ASP A 65 15.59 -0.35 14.20
C ASP A 65 16.71 0.63 13.83
N SER A 66 16.39 1.65 13.03
CA SER A 66 17.31 2.67 12.55
C SER A 66 16.93 4.06 13.06
N TYR A 67 17.92 4.95 13.10
CA TYR A 67 17.74 6.36 13.42
C TYR A 67 18.32 7.24 12.32
N GLN A 68 17.67 8.36 12.03
CA GLN A 68 18.16 9.33 11.05
C GLN A 68 18.03 10.75 11.58
N MET A 69 19.04 11.57 11.31
CA MET A 69 18.97 13.01 11.50
C MET A 69 18.46 13.68 10.22
N CYS A 70 17.40 14.49 10.33
CA CYS A 70 16.80 15.19 9.20
C CYS A 70 16.35 16.61 9.59
N SER A 71 16.09 17.46 8.60
CA SER A 71 15.46 18.76 8.85
C SER A 71 14.00 18.60 9.25
N ARG A 72 13.47 19.52 10.07
CA ARG A 72 12.03 19.58 10.36
C ARG A 72 11.23 20.00 9.13
N THR A 73 10.02 19.47 9.04
CA THR A 73 9.05 19.74 7.97
C THR A 73 8.71 21.21 7.82
N ASP A 74 8.69 21.96 8.93
CA ASP A 74 8.39 23.40 8.96
C ASP A 74 9.33 24.23 8.07
N TYR A 75 10.54 23.72 7.81
CA TYR A 75 11.55 24.40 7.00
C TYR A 75 11.57 23.97 5.53
N TYR A 76 10.67 23.07 5.11
CA TYR A 76 10.63 22.52 3.75
C TYR A 76 10.64 23.59 2.66
N GLU A 77 9.78 24.62 2.78
CA GLU A 77 9.66 25.73 1.82
C GLU A 77 10.96 26.53 1.64
N HIS A 78 11.83 26.53 2.65
CA HIS A 78 13.13 27.19 2.59
C HIS A 78 14.17 26.28 1.92
N LEU A 79 14.13 24.98 2.22
CA LEU A 79 15.06 23.99 1.69
C LEU A 79 14.86 23.75 0.19
N ILE A 80 13.61 23.66 -0.28
CA ILE A 80 13.32 23.35 -1.69
C ILE A 80 13.82 24.45 -2.65
N ARG A 81 13.91 25.70 -2.18
CA ARG A 81 14.47 26.82 -2.96
C ARG A 81 15.95 26.65 -3.26
N VAL A 82 16.66 25.90 -2.41
CA VAL A 82 18.10 25.66 -2.53
C VAL A 82 18.38 24.30 -3.15
N ALA A 83 17.58 23.28 -2.80
CA ALA A 83 17.85 21.89 -3.12
C ALA A 83 17.64 21.50 -4.60
N ALA A 84 17.14 22.40 -5.45
CA ALA A 84 16.90 22.20 -6.89
C ALA A 84 16.23 20.85 -7.23
N THR A 85 15.44 20.30 -6.31
CA THR A 85 14.90 18.95 -6.40
C THR A 85 13.71 18.98 -7.35
N PRO A 86 13.59 18.01 -8.29
CA PRO A 86 12.43 17.93 -9.16
C PRO A 86 11.13 17.83 -8.35
N LYS A 87 10.03 18.28 -8.96
CA LYS A 87 8.69 18.31 -8.34
C LYS A 87 8.41 16.98 -7.63
N LYS A 88 7.93 17.08 -6.39
CA LYS A 88 7.47 15.94 -5.57
C LYS A 88 6.56 15.08 -6.44
N GLN A 89 6.93 13.82 -6.65
CA GLN A 89 6.10 12.90 -7.41
C GLN A 89 4.78 12.71 -6.63
N VAL A 90 3.68 13.16 -7.23
CA VAL A 90 2.35 13.07 -6.62
C VAL A 90 1.85 11.65 -6.87
N LEU A 91 1.50 10.94 -5.80
CA LEU A 91 0.83 9.65 -5.90
C LEU A 91 -0.61 9.92 -6.32
N SER A 92 -1.07 9.30 -7.42
CA SER A 92 -2.48 9.29 -7.75
C SER A 92 -3.26 8.41 -6.77
N ASP A 93 -4.59 8.58 -6.72
CA ASP A 93 -5.46 7.81 -5.81
C ASP A 93 -5.25 6.31 -5.99
N VAL A 94 -5.17 5.83 -7.23
CA VAL A 94 -4.87 4.42 -7.57
C VAL A 94 -3.55 3.92 -6.97
N VAL A 95 -2.51 4.76 -6.99
CA VAL A 95 -1.19 4.40 -6.44
C VAL A 95 -1.23 4.44 -4.91
N MET A 96 -1.96 5.38 -4.34
CA MET A 96 -2.12 5.52 -2.89
C MET A 96 -2.96 4.38 -2.29
N GLU A 97 -4.06 3.98 -2.94
CA GLU A 97 -4.83 2.78 -2.58
C GLU A 97 -3.96 1.53 -2.58
N THR A 98 -3.19 1.34 -3.65
CA THR A 98 -2.30 0.18 -3.79
C THR A 98 -1.25 0.17 -2.68
N LEU A 99 -0.67 1.34 -2.36
CA LEU A 99 0.28 1.49 -1.26
C LEU A 99 -0.34 1.16 0.09
N ALA A 100 -1.57 1.63 0.35
CA ALA A 100 -2.28 1.34 1.59
C ALA A 100 -2.50 -0.17 1.76
N ILE A 101 -2.93 -0.87 0.70
CA ILE A 101 -3.08 -2.33 0.75
C ILE A 101 -1.76 -3.01 1.12
N ILE A 102 -0.65 -2.61 0.49
CA ILE A 102 0.67 -3.17 0.81
C ILE A 102 1.05 -2.87 2.26
N ALA A 103 0.90 -1.63 2.72
CA ALA A 103 1.27 -1.22 4.07
C ALA A 103 0.53 -2.02 5.16
N TYR A 104 -0.77 -2.31 4.98
CA TYR A 104 -1.58 -3.05 5.97
C TYR A 104 -1.59 -4.58 5.79
N LYS A 105 -1.23 -5.10 4.61
CA LYS A 105 -1.28 -6.54 4.30
C LYS A 105 0.08 -7.17 4.00
N GLN A 106 1.17 -6.41 4.09
CA GLN A 106 2.51 -6.94 3.87
C GLN A 106 2.84 -8.14 4.79
N PRO A 107 3.61 -9.13 4.30
CA PRO A 107 4.06 -9.29 2.92
C PRO A 107 2.92 -9.79 2.00
N VAL A 108 2.71 -9.13 0.85
CA VAL A 108 1.55 -9.39 -0.04
C VAL A 108 1.96 -9.62 -1.49
N THR A 109 1.25 -10.46 -2.25
CA THR A 109 1.54 -10.67 -3.69
C THR A 109 0.77 -9.71 -4.59
N LYS A 110 1.22 -9.53 -5.84
CA LYS A 110 0.46 -8.77 -6.86
C LYS A 110 -0.96 -9.30 -7.06
N ALA A 111 -1.14 -10.62 -7.07
CA ALA A 111 -2.44 -11.25 -7.24
C ALA A 111 -3.39 -10.94 -6.07
N ASP A 112 -2.87 -10.89 -4.84
CA ASP A 112 -3.67 -10.52 -3.66
C ASP A 112 -4.10 -9.06 -3.72
N ILE A 113 -3.22 -8.16 -4.15
CA ILE A 113 -3.54 -6.74 -4.34
C ILE A 113 -4.65 -6.58 -5.38
N GLU A 114 -4.54 -7.27 -6.52
CA GLU A 114 -5.56 -7.22 -7.58
C GLU A 114 -6.90 -7.80 -7.12
N LYS A 115 -6.87 -8.86 -6.31
CA LYS A 115 -8.07 -9.43 -5.72
C LYS A 115 -8.79 -8.45 -4.78
N ILE A 116 -8.03 -7.67 -3.99
CA ILE A 116 -8.59 -6.66 -3.09
C ILE A 116 -9.12 -5.45 -3.87
N ARG A 117 -8.38 -4.98 -4.89
CA ARG A 117 -8.79 -3.80 -5.68
C ARG A 117 -9.86 -4.10 -6.74
N GLY A 118 -10.03 -5.36 -7.12
CA GLY A 118 -10.90 -5.77 -8.23
C GLY A 118 -10.42 -5.36 -9.63
N VAL A 119 -9.24 -4.73 -9.74
CA VAL A 119 -8.66 -4.26 -11.01
C VAL A 119 -7.15 -4.51 -11.07
N LYS A 120 -6.60 -4.55 -12.28
CA LYS A 120 -5.16 -4.73 -12.51
C LYS A 120 -4.35 -3.65 -11.81
N SER A 121 -3.32 -4.07 -11.09
CA SER A 121 -2.53 -3.18 -10.21
C SER A 121 -1.04 -3.15 -10.54
N ASP A 122 -0.63 -3.81 -11.64
CA ASP A 122 0.77 -3.88 -12.09
C ASP A 122 1.46 -2.51 -12.22
N HIS A 123 0.80 -1.56 -12.89
CA HIS A 123 1.37 -0.22 -13.07
C HIS A 123 1.57 0.49 -11.72
N ALA A 124 0.61 0.37 -10.80
CA ALA A 124 0.71 0.98 -9.48
C ALA A 124 1.84 0.37 -8.66
N VAL A 125 1.96 -0.97 -8.63
CA VAL A 125 3.05 -1.66 -7.93
C VAL A 125 4.41 -1.28 -8.50
N ASN A 126 4.56 -1.27 -9.83
CA ASN A 126 5.83 -0.90 -10.45
C ASN A 126 6.21 0.56 -10.12
N ARG A 127 5.25 1.49 -10.12
CA ARG A 127 5.49 2.88 -9.69
C ARG A 127 5.92 2.99 -8.23
N LEU A 128 5.32 2.22 -7.34
CA LEU A 128 5.70 2.22 -5.93
C LEU A 128 7.13 1.71 -5.71
N VAL A 129 7.56 0.72 -6.51
CA VAL A 129 8.95 0.25 -6.52
C VAL A 129 9.89 1.30 -7.10
N GLU A 130 9.52 1.97 -8.21
CA GLU A 130 10.31 3.08 -8.78
C GLU A 130 10.47 4.25 -7.80
N TYR A 131 9.48 4.49 -6.95
CA TYR A 131 9.52 5.54 -5.92
C TYR A 131 10.20 5.10 -4.63
N ASP A 132 10.76 3.89 -4.61
CA ASP A 132 11.39 3.28 -3.44
C ASP A 132 10.47 3.22 -2.22
N LEU A 133 9.15 3.20 -2.40
CA LEU A 133 8.17 3.08 -1.30
C LEU A 133 7.88 1.62 -0.95
N VAL A 134 8.14 0.72 -1.89
CA VAL A 134 7.87 -0.72 -1.80
C VAL A 134 9.04 -1.50 -2.40
N TYR A 135 9.37 -2.66 -1.84
CA TYR A 135 10.39 -3.57 -2.34
C TYR A 135 9.91 -5.03 -2.40
N GLU A 136 10.61 -5.89 -3.15
CA GLU A 136 10.37 -7.34 -3.17
C GLU A 136 10.96 -7.98 -1.90
N ALA A 137 10.10 -8.35 -0.95
CA ALA A 137 10.45 -8.98 0.32
C ALA A 137 10.78 -10.48 0.20
N GLY A 138 10.58 -11.07 -0.98
CA GLY A 138 10.87 -12.46 -1.26
C GLY A 138 9.86 -13.05 -2.25
N ARG A 139 9.75 -14.39 -2.26
CA ARG A 139 8.80 -15.11 -3.09
C ARG A 139 8.00 -16.11 -2.29
N LEU A 140 6.71 -16.20 -2.57
CA LEU A 140 5.82 -17.15 -1.94
C LEU A 140 6.11 -18.58 -2.43
N ASP A 141 6.10 -19.56 -1.52
CA ASP A 141 6.25 -20.98 -1.87
C ASP A 141 4.92 -21.57 -2.36
N ALA A 142 4.50 -21.12 -3.53
CA ALA A 142 3.27 -21.50 -4.21
C ALA A 142 3.54 -21.71 -5.72
N PRO A 143 2.65 -22.38 -6.46
CA PRO A 143 2.78 -22.52 -7.91
C PRO A 143 2.98 -21.16 -8.60
N GLY A 144 4.01 -21.05 -9.45
CA GLY A 144 4.40 -19.80 -10.09
C GLY A 144 5.32 -18.88 -9.26
N ARG A 145 5.56 -19.20 -7.97
CA ARG A 145 6.45 -18.49 -7.04
C ARG A 145 6.32 -16.96 -7.13
N PRO A 146 5.14 -16.39 -6.88
CA PRO A 146 4.90 -14.96 -7.02
C PRO A 146 5.76 -14.16 -6.03
N ALA A 147 6.18 -12.97 -6.47
CA ALA A 147 6.90 -12.01 -5.65
C ALA A 147 6.01 -11.46 -4.52
N LEU A 148 6.59 -11.34 -3.33
CA LEU A 148 6.00 -10.71 -2.16
C LEU A 148 6.53 -9.29 -2.04
N PHE A 149 5.64 -8.36 -1.72
CA PHE A 149 5.94 -6.94 -1.61
C PHE A 149 5.73 -6.45 -0.17
N ALA A 150 6.61 -5.56 0.27
CA ALA A 150 6.54 -4.87 1.55
C ALA A 150 7.00 -3.41 1.43
N THR A 151 6.64 -2.59 2.40
CA THR A 151 7.02 -1.16 2.47
C THR A 151 8.47 -0.97 2.91
N THR A 152 9.11 0.08 2.40
CA THR A 152 10.52 0.42 2.71
C THR A 152 10.63 1.40 3.88
N GLU A 153 11.87 1.69 4.32
CA GLU A 153 12.12 2.81 5.23
C GLU A 153 11.76 4.17 4.61
N GLU A 154 11.80 4.33 3.28
CA GLU A 154 11.38 5.57 2.62
C GLU A 154 9.89 5.80 2.81
N PHE A 155 9.07 4.74 2.80
CA PHE A 155 7.67 4.84 3.18
C PHE A 155 7.52 5.40 4.60
N LEU A 156 8.23 4.82 5.59
CA LEU A 156 8.19 5.30 6.96
C LEU A 156 8.56 6.79 7.07
N ARG A 157 9.64 7.21 6.37
CA ARG A 157 10.06 8.61 6.31
C ARG A 157 9.01 9.54 5.70
N ARG A 158 8.40 9.12 4.59
CA ARG A 158 7.43 9.94 3.85
C ARG A 158 6.13 10.15 4.61
N PHE A 159 5.69 9.13 5.33
CA PHE A 159 4.47 9.15 6.13
C PHE A 159 4.71 9.57 7.59
N GLY A 160 5.97 9.75 8.00
CA GLY A 160 6.34 10.23 9.33
C GLY A 160 6.00 9.23 10.44
N VAL A 161 5.92 7.94 10.11
CA VAL A 161 5.64 6.86 11.05
C VAL A 161 6.94 6.14 11.42
N GLY A 162 7.08 5.75 12.68
CA GLY A 162 8.32 5.12 13.16
C GLY A 162 8.42 3.64 12.82
N SER A 163 7.28 2.98 12.58
CA SER A 163 7.20 1.60 12.16
C SER A 163 5.84 1.33 11.52
N THR A 164 5.72 0.26 10.76
CA THR A 164 4.44 -0.17 10.18
C THR A 164 3.40 -0.57 11.24
N GLU A 165 3.83 -0.94 12.44
CA GLU A 165 2.96 -1.20 13.60
C GLU A 165 2.27 0.07 14.13
N GLN A 166 2.77 1.26 13.78
CA GLN A 166 2.19 2.55 14.20
C GLN A 166 1.17 3.07 13.19
N LEU A 167 0.90 2.33 12.11
CA LEU A 167 -0.11 2.71 11.15
C LEU A 167 -1.50 2.68 11.82
N PRO A 168 -2.38 3.65 11.52
CA PRO A 168 -3.71 3.69 12.10
C PRO A 168 -4.47 2.38 11.89
N GLU A 169 -4.87 1.71 12.96
CA GLU A 169 -5.78 0.58 12.83
C GLU A 169 -7.16 1.09 12.38
N MET A 170 -7.78 0.39 11.43
CA MET A 170 -9.18 0.67 11.08
C MET A 170 -10.07 0.29 12.25
N ASN A 171 -10.50 1.27 13.04
CA ASN A 171 -11.41 1.07 14.15
C ASN A 171 -12.77 0.55 13.65
N VAL A 172 -13.50 -0.17 14.52
CA VAL A 172 -14.84 -0.72 14.20
C VAL A 172 -15.80 0.39 13.75
N GLU A 173 -15.79 1.53 14.44
CA GLU A 173 -16.62 2.70 14.09
C GLU A 173 -16.30 3.24 12.68
N GLN A 174 -15.02 3.27 12.29
CA GLN A 174 -14.61 3.71 10.95
C GLN A 174 -14.98 2.68 9.88
N ARG A 175 -14.95 1.39 10.21
CA ARG A 175 -15.42 0.32 9.32
C ARG A 175 -16.92 0.40 9.11
N GLU A 176 -17.68 0.68 10.16
CA GLU A 176 -19.12 0.86 10.11
C GLU A 176 -19.51 2.14 9.36
N GLU A 177 -18.79 3.24 9.54
CA GLU A 177 -19.00 4.49 8.81
C GLU A 177 -18.72 4.32 7.32
N ILE A 178 -17.57 3.72 6.94
CA ILE A 178 -17.25 3.41 5.54
C ILE A 178 -18.28 2.43 4.95
N ARG A 179 -18.74 1.43 5.71
CA ARG A 179 -19.79 0.52 5.24
C ARG A 179 -21.08 1.29 4.99
N SER A 180 -21.52 2.10 5.96
CA SER A 180 -22.75 2.89 5.85
C SER A 180 -22.71 3.83 4.64
N GLU A 181 -21.58 4.48 4.39
CA GLU A 181 -21.38 5.33 3.20
C GLU A 181 -21.50 4.52 1.90
N VAL A 182 -20.87 3.35 1.82
CA VAL A 182 -20.93 2.47 0.64
C VAL A 182 -22.35 1.90 0.43
N GLU A 183 -23.04 1.53 1.50
CA GLU A 183 -24.42 1.04 1.46
C GLU A 183 -25.39 2.14 0.99
N GLU A 184 -25.17 3.39 1.42
CA GLU A 184 -25.96 4.55 0.99
C GLU A 184 -25.69 4.95 -0.47
N GLU A 185 -24.43 4.93 -0.92
CA GLU A 185 -24.07 5.31 -2.30
C GLU A 185 -24.47 4.25 -3.33
N LEU A 186 -24.39 2.96 -2.98
CA LEU A 186 -24.65 1.85 -3.90
C LEU A 186 -26.02 1.18 -3.69
N ASN A 187 -26.75 1.56 -2.62
CA ASN A 187 -28.06 1.03 -2.26
C ASN A 187 -28.08 -0.51 -2.09
N LEU A 188 -26.98 -1.07 -1.57
CA LEU A 188 -26.74 -2.50 -1.31
C LEU A 188 -26.58 -2.71 0.20
N LYS A 189 -26.87 -3.93 0.71
CA LYS A 189 -26.61 -4.31 2.11
C LYS A 189 -25.43 -5.25 2.17
N ILE A 190 -24.50 -5.02 3.09
CA ILE A 190 -23.25 -5.78 3.20
C ILE A 190 -23.13 -6.36 4.63
N ASP A 191 -22.79 -7.65 4.75
CA ASP A 191 -22.62 -8.31 6.05
C ASP A 191 -21.31 -7.89 6.77
N GLU A 192 -21.13 -8.35 8.01
CA GLU A 192 -19.94 -8.06 8.82
C GLU A 192 -18.62 -8.46 8.16
N GLU A 193 -18.64 -9.48 7.28
CA GLU A 193 -17.49 -9.97 6.53
C GLU A 193 -17.29 -9.32 5.14
N GLY A 194 -18.22 -8.47 4.68
CA GLY A 194 -18.11 -7.78 3.39
C GLY A 194 -18.84 -8.45 2.21
N HIS A 195 -19.75 -9.39 2.46
CA HIS A 195 -20.56 -10.03 1.43
C HIS A 195 -21.87 -9.28 1.17
N LEU A 196 -22.30 -9.31 -0.09
CA LEU A 196 -23.60 -8.80 -0.52
C LEU A 196 -24.72 -9.64 0.10
N ILE A 197 -25.62 -8.97 0.81
CA ILE A 197 -26.86 -9.57 1.31
C ILE A 197 -27.94 -9.25 0.29
N ASP A 198 -28.23 -10.18 -0.61
CA ASP A 198 -29.49 -10.14 -1.34
C ASP A 198 -30.62 -10.32 -0.31
N GLU A 199 -31.54 -9.35 -0.22
CA GLU A 199 -32.74 -9.57 0.59
C GLU A 199 -33.43 -10.85 0.09
N PRO A 200 -33.85 -11.77 0.97
CA PRO A 200 -34.67 -12.88 0.53
C PRO A 200 -35.94 -12.29 -0.09
N GLU A 201 -36.19 -12.62 -1.36
CA GLU A 201 -37.45 -12.30 -2.04
C GLU A 201 -38.60 -12.63 -1.08
N LYS A 202 -39.40 -11.61 -0.74
CA LYS A 202 -40.62 -11.80 0.03
C LYS A 202 -41.60 -12.58 -0.83
N ASP A 203 -41.57 -13.90 -0.67
CA ASP A 203 -42.61 -14.81 -1.14
C ASP A 203 -43.96 -14.44 -0.49
N ALA A 204 -45.00 -14.64 -1.28
CA ALA A 204 -46.32 -14.05 -1.18
C ALA A 204 -47.07 -14.42 0.12
N GLY A 205 -47.50 -13.37 0.84
CA GLY A 205 -48.46 -13.47 1.94
C GLY A 205 -49.90 -13.40 1.43
N THR A 206 -50.58 -14.54 1.47
CA THR A 206 -52.03 -14.78 1.51
C THR A 206 -52.88 -13.60 2.00
N ALA A 207 -53.88 -13.19 1.21
CA ALA A 207 -55.08 -12.52 1.70
C ALA A 207 -56.28 -12.85 0.78
N GLU A 208 -57.30 -13.43 1.39
CA GLU A 208 -58.62 -13.73 0.83
C GLU A 208 -59.37 -12.45 0.44
N GLU A 209 -60.16 -12.51 -0.65
CA GLU A 209 -61.43 -11.79 -0.84
C GLU A 209 -62.21 -12.38 -2.05
N PRO A 210 -63.55 -12.16 -2.15
CA PRO A 210 -64.52 -13.22 -2.46
C PRO A 210 -65.05 -13.30 -3.91
N VAL A 211 -65.54 -14.52 -4.20
CA VAL A 211 -66.64 -14.98 -5.08
C VAL A 211 -67.29 -14.03 -6.11
N ASP A 212 -67.15 -14.37 -7.40
CA ASP A 212 -68.18 -14.63 -8.44
C ASP A 212 -67.44 -14.74 -9.79
N SER A 213 -67.78 -15.52 -10.81
CA SER A 213 -68.77 -16.55 -11.11
C SER A 213 -68.39 -17.10 -12.50
N GLU A 214 -68.80 -18.33 -12.81
CA GLU A 214 -68.97 -18.93 -14.15
C GLU A 214 -67.79 -19.63 -14.87
N THR A 215 -67.83 -20.97 -14.73
CA THR A 215 -67.98 -22.00 -15.78
C THR A 215 -67.01 -22.07 -16.97
N GLY A 216 -66.33 -23.23 -17.10
CA GLY A 216 -65.85 -23.73 -18.40
C GLY A 216 -64.78 -24.83 -18.32
N MET A 217 -65.21 -26.10 -18.44
CA MET A 217 -64.41 -27.27 -18.88
C MET A 217 -63.50 -26.90 -20.08
N GLU A 218 -62.29 -27.41 -20.30
CA GLU A 218 -61.90 -28.81 -20.58
C GLU A 218 -60.38 -28.84 -20.89
N LYS A 219 -59.68 -29.94 -20.52
CA LYS A 219 -58.74 -30.77 -21.33
C LYS A 219 -57.98 -30.09 -22.51
N THR A 220 -56.68 -30.30 -22.78
CA THR A 220 -55.94 -31.56 -23.04
C THR A 220 -54.53 -31.20 -23.55
N GLU A 221 -53.57 -32.13 -23.39
CA GLU A 221 -52.51 -32.56 -24.35
C GLU A 221 -51.51 -31.50 -24.91
N GLU A 222 -50.21 -31.63 -24.63
CA GLU A 222 -49.16 -32.37 -25.36
C GLU A 222 -48.36 -31.51 -26.35
N ASN A 223 -47.11 -31.96 -26.54
CA ASN A 223 -46.11 -31.68 -27.58
C ASN A 223 -45.24 -30.42 -27.43
N GLU A 224 -43.94 -30.57 -27.24
CA GLU A 224 -42.86 -31.22 -28.05
C GLU A 224 -42.20 -30.28 -29.07
N SER A 225 -40.90 -30.54 -29.24
CA SER A 225 -39.95 -29.98 -30.21
C SER A 225 -39.43 -28.59 -29.83
N GLY A 226 -38.12 -28.40 -29.68
CA GLY A 226 -37.07 -28.59 -30.70
C GLY A 226 -36.56 -27.17 -31.01
N ALA A 227 -35.28 -26.84 -31.11
CA ALA A 227 -34.16 -27.59 -31.61
C ALA A 227 -32.84 -27.01 -31.08
N ILE A 228 -31.85 -27.91 -31.06
CA ILE A 228 -30.41 -27.67 -31.00
C ILE A 228 -29.95 -27.31 -32.41
N ILE A 229 -29.16 -26.25 -32.62
CA ILE A 229 -28.01 -26.23 -33.57
C ILE A 229 -26.92 -25.29 -33.05
N SER A 230 -25.69 -25.80 -33.14
CA SER A 230 -24.37 -25.30 -32.77
C SER A 230 -23.72 -24.39 -33.83
N ASP A 231 -22.42 -24.11 -33.59
CA ASP A 231 -21.33 -23.70 -34.51
C ASP A 231 -20.84 -22.27 -34.17
N THR A 232 -19.75 -22.06 -33.42
CA THR A 232 -18.31 -22.38 -33.64
C THR A 232 -17.81 -22.05 -35.04
N GLU A 233 -17.07 -20.95 -35.16
CA GLU A 233 -15.97 -20.83 -36.12
C GLU A 233 -14.85 -19.95 -35.55
N ILE A 234 -13.63 -20.42 -35.79
CA ILE A 234 -12.31 -19.98 -35.36
C ILE A 234 -11.59 -19.50 -36.61
N GLU A 235 -10.74 -18.46 -36.52
CA GLU A 235 -9.40 -18.28 -37.13
C GLU A 235 -8.98 -16.80 -36.99
N LYS A 236 -7.91 -16.41 -36.27
CA LYS A 236 -6.46 -16.49 -36.54
C LYS A 236 -5.99 -15.79 -37.84
N GLU A 237 -5.31 -14.65 -37.68
CA GLU A 237 -4.26 -14.18 -38.59
C GLU A 237 -3.04 -13.73 -37.76
N ILE A 238 -1.86 -14.18 -38.21
CA ILE A 238 -0.51 -13.92 -37.70
C ILE A 238 0.34 -13.52 -38.92
N GLU A 239 1.24 -12.54 -38.70
CA GLU A 239 2.47 -12.21 -39.47
C GLU A 239 2.29 -11.69 -40.90
N SER A 240 3.11 -10.80 -41.44
CA SER A 240 4.40 -10.19 -41.06
C SER A 240 4.68 -9.14 -42.14
N GLU A 241 5.42 -8.07 -41.84
CA GLU A 241 6.44 -7.63 -42.79
C GLU A 241 7.57 -6.89 -42.07
N ASP A 242 8.75 -7.41 -42.35
CA ASP A 242 10.08 -7.15 -41.82
C ASP A 242 10.88 -6.52 -42.96
N ASN A 243 11.70 -5.50 -42.65
CA ASN A 243 12.94 -5.11 -43.33
C ASN A 243 13.25 -3.63 -43.04
N SER A 244 14.49 -3.16 -42.92
CA SER A 244 15.82 -3.69 -42.59
C SER A 244 16.80 -2.56 -42.95
N GLU A 245 17.86 -2.40 -42.15
CA GLU A 245 19.19 -1.87 -42.56
C GLU A 245 19.30 -0.35 -42.88
N THR A 246 20.38 0.40 -42.55
CA THR A 246 21.74 0.11 -42.07
C THR A 246 22.41 1.44 -41.63
N ASP A 247 23.30 1.32 -40.64
CA ASP A 247 24.63 1.94 -40.45
C ASP A 247 24.92 3.42 -40.83
N GLU A 248 25.53 4.14 -39.89
CA GLU A 248 26.91 4.65 -40.05
C GLU A 248 27.48 5.10 -38.68
N GLU A 249 28.64 4.52 -38.32
CA GLU A 249 29.56 5.10 -37.36
C GLU A 249 30.15 6.40 -37.93
N ASP A 250 30.40 7.40 -37.10
CA ASP A 250 31.73 8.01 -37.12
C ASP A 250 32.08 8.74 -35.83
N SER A 251 33.32 8.50 -35.42
CA SER A 251 34.05 9.22 -34.38
C SER A 251 34.23 10.69 -34.76
N ILE A 252 34.37 11.60 -33.77
CA ILE A 252 35.41 12.65 -33.75
C ILE A 252 35.36 13.40 -32.39
N SER A 253 36.52 13.34 -31.72
CA SER A 253 37.21 14.33 -30.85
C SER A 253 36.47 15.00 -29.69
#